data_AF-A0A1G5G8E7-F1
#
_entry.id   AF-A0A1G5G8E7-F1
#
_cell.length_a   1.000
_cell.length_b   1.000
_cell.length_c   1.000
_cell.angle_alpha   90.00
_cell.angle_beta   90.00
_cell.angle_gamma   90.00
#
_symmetry.space_group_name_H-M   'P 1'
#
loop_
_entity.id
_entity.type
_entity.pdbx_description
1 polymer ?
#
loop_
_entity_poly.entity_id
_entity_poly.type
_entity_poly.pdbx_seq_one_letter_code
_entity_poly.pdbx_strand_id
1 'polypeptide(L)' 'MTREELKAQIDELMRKYADEEIDGATYQQKMMELTTSAQKDND' A
#
# COMPACT_ATOMS: atom_id res chain seq x y z
N MET A 1 1.41 0.30 13.12
CA MET A 1 1.80 -0.66 12.06
C MET A 1 3.31 -0.86 12.15
N THR A 2 3.79 -2.10 12.07
CA THR A 2 5.22 -2.38 12.01
C THR A 2 5.76 -2.21 10.58
N ARG A 3 7.06 -2.01 10.44
CA ARG A 3 7.71 -1.90 9.12
C ARG A 3 7.50 -3.15 8.25
N GLU A 4 7.40 -4.33 8.88
CA GLU A 4 7.16 -5.59 8.18
C GLU A 4 5.73 -5.67 7.64
N GLU A 5 4.73 -5.29 8.43
CA GLU A 5 3.33 -5.22 7.99
C GLU A 5 3.12 -4.20 6.87
N LEU A 6 3.83 -3.07 6.92
CA LEU A 6 3.78 -2.08 5.84
C LEU A 6 4.36 -2.65 4.54
N LYS A 7 5.51 -3.34 4.65
CA LYS A 7 6.15 -3.97 3.49
C LYS A 7 5.24 -5.04 2.88
N ALA A 8 4.62 -5.88 3.69
CA ALA A 8 3.70 -6.91 3.22
C ALA A 8 2.49 -6.33 2.46
N GLN A 9 1.90 -5.24 2.95
CA GLN A 9 0.78 -4.58 2.28
C GLN A 9 1.20 -3.92 0.96
N ILE A 10 2.39 -3.33 0.89
CA ILE A 10 2.94 -2.79 -0.37
C ILE A 10 3.21 -3.91 -1.37
N ASP A 11 3.80 -5.02 -0.93
CA ASP A 11 4.10 -6.18 -1.79
C ASP A 11 2.81 -6.81 -2.36
N GLU A 12 1.76 -6.94 -1.55
CA GLU A 12 0.45 -7.40 -2.01
C GLU A 12 -0.18 -6.43 -3.01
N LEU A 13 -0.10 -5.12 -2.75
CA LEU A 13 -0.64 -4.10 -3.62
C LEU A 13 0.06 -4.06 -4.99
N MET A 14 1.39 -4.20 -4.99
CA MET A 14 2.20 -4.35 -6.21
C MET A 14 1.81 -5.60 -7.00
N ARG A 15 1.58 -6.73 -6.32
CA ARG A 15 1.13 -7.96 -6.97
C ARG A 15 -0.23 -7.77 -7.64
N LYS A 16 -1.21 -7.19 -6.95
CA LYS A 16 -2.55 -6.94 -7.53
C LYS A 16 -2.49 -6.04 -8.76
N TYR A 17 -1.59 -5.06 -8.76
CA TYR A 17 -1.37 -4.21 -9.93
C TYR A 17 -0.72 -4.99 -11.09
N ALA A 18 0.26 -5.85 -10.80
CA ALA A 18 0.93 -6.68 -11.81
C ALA A 18 0.00 -7.77 -12.38
N ASP A 19 -0.89 -8.32 -11.57
CA ASP A 19 -1.92 -9.28 -11.95
C ASP A 19 -3.14 -8.60 -12.62
N GLU A 20 -3.09 -7.28 -12.86
CA GLU A 20 -4.16 -6.44 -13.43
C GLU A 20 -5.49 -6.50 -12.66
N GLU A 21 -5.48 -6.97 -11.41
CA GLU A 21 -6.66 -6.99 -10.53
C GLU A 21 -7.08 -5.59 -10.09
N ILE A 22 -6.14 -4.65 -10.08
CA ILE A 22 -6.39 -3.24 -9.81
C ILE A 22 -5.77 -2.37 -10.91
N ASP A 23 -6.45 -1.28 -11.24
CA ASP A 23 -5.89 -0.28 -12.16
C ASP A 23 -4.83 0.60 -11.47
N GLY A 24 -4.06 1.32 -12.29
CA GLY A 24 -3.02 2.22 -11.79
C GLY A 24 -3.55 3.33 -10.88
N ALA A 25 -4.79 3.78 -11.09
CA ALA A 25 -5.42 4.80 -10.26
C ALA A 25 -5.72 4.26 -8.85
N THR A 26 -6.23 3.04 -8.76
CA THR A 26 -6.52 2.32 -7.52
C THR A 26 -5.22 2.01 -6.77
N TYR A 27 -4.16 1.59 -7.47
CA TYR A 27 -2.84 1.41 -6.89
C TYR A 27 -2.33 2.71 -6.25
N GLN A 28 -2.39 3.83 -6.98
CA GLN A 28 -1.94 5.14 -6.49
C GLN A 28 -2.74 5.61 -5.27
N GLN A 29 -4.06 5.45 -5.28
CA GLN A 29 -4.90 5.81 -4.13
C GLN A 29 -4.54 4.97 -2.89
N LYS A 30 -4.44 3.65 -3.02
CA LYS A 30 -4.10 2.76 -1.90
C LYS A 30 -2.69 3.02 -1.36
N MET A 31 -1.73 3.35 -2.22
CA MET A 31 -0.38 3.76 -1.79
C MET A 31 -0.41 5.05 -0.96
N MET A 32 -1.24 6.03 -1.32
CA MET A 32 -1.40 7.26 -0.55
C MET A 32 -2.04 7.00 0.83
N GLU A 33 -3.05 6.13 0.89
CA GLU A 33 -3.69 5.72 2.16
C GLU A 33 -2.71 4.98 3.09
N LEU A 34 -1.91 4.05 2.52
CA LEU A 34 -0.89 3.29 3.25
C LEU A 34 0.20 4.20 3.82
N THR A 35 0.73 5.13 3.03
CA THR A 35 1.76 6.08 3.47
C THR A 35 1.24 7.06 4.52
N THR A 36 0.01 7.55 4.35
CA THR A 36 -0.64 8.42 5.36
C THR A 36 -0.89 7.69 6.68
N SER A 37 -1.32 6.43 6.62
CA SER A 37 -1.56 5.62 7.82
C SER A 37 -0.27 5.28 8.55
N ALA A 38 0.81 4.97 7.81
CA ALA A 38 2.14 4.74 8.38
C ALA A 38 2.73 5.98 9.07
N GLN A 39 2.41 7.19 8.57
CA GLN A 39 2.83 8.45 9.20
C GLN A 39 2.09 8.70 10.52
N LYS A 40 0.78 8.45 10.56
CA LYS A 40 -0.04 8.64 11.77
C LYS A 40 0.34 7.72 12.92
N ASP A 41 0.84 6.52 12.62
CA ASP A 41 1.32 5.58 13.64
C ASP A 41 2.66 5.99 14.28
N ASN A 42 3.29 7.05 13.77
CA ASN A 42 4.60 7.54 14.21
C ASN A 42 4.51 8.90 14.96
N ASP A 43 3.28 9.42 15.14
CA ASP A 43 2.90 10.57 15.98
C ASP A 43 2.32 10.07 17.32
#